data_AF-A0A350X905-F1
#
_entry.id   AF-A0A350X905-F1
#
_cell.length_a   1.000
_cell.length_b   1.000
_cell.length_c   1.000
_cell.angle_alpha   90.00
_cell.angle_beta   90.00
_cell.angle_gamma   90.00
#
_symmetry.space_group_name_H-M   'P 1'
#
loop_
_entity.id
_entity.type
_entity.pdbx_description
1 polymer ?
#
loop_
_entity_poly.entity_id
_entity_poly.type
_entity_poly.pdbx_seq_one_letter_code
_entity_poly.pdbx_strand_id
1 'polypeptide(L)'
;MRRKSTSSGFFNSTILAVLAGVFILGVGIGIAFSSTATLTPTNVASREFIDRSAPNADLCVQYGASAIVTDTRVFVTLNPFNVYVTQPRMQPGCVLRTNNWSILEQRKAVSGDDVRQCKNRMNTFGYTGDLGDKPQVDCIYQNDAEKNRFLNQPGSIGAPAPETNQF
;
A
#
# COMPACT_ATOMS: atom_id res chain seq x y z
N MET A 1 -40.93 -18.29 -54.91
CA MET A 1 -42.17 -18.29 -54.07
C MET A 1 -41.73 -18.38 -52.61
N ARG A 2 -41.80 -17.29 -51.84
CA ARG A 2 -42.88 -16.87 -50.90
C ARG A 2 -42.95 -17.71 -49.59
N ARG A 3 -42.62 -17.01 -48.48
CA ARG A 3 -42.72 -17.29 -47.03
C ARG A 3 -43.74 -18.34 -46.55
N LYS A 4 -43.40 -18.99 -45.42
CA LYS A 4 -44.23 -18.94 -44.19
C LYS A 4 -43.40 -19.08 -42.91
N SER A 5 -43.69 -18.18 -41.99
CA SER A 5 -43.21 -18.02 -40.60
C SER A 5 -44.00 -18.91 -39.64
N THR A 6 -43.62 -18.90 -38.35
CA THR A 6 -44.30 -19.39 -37.10
C THR A 6 -43.65 -20.68 -36.55
N SER A 7 -43.18 -20.80 -35.30
CA SER A 7 -43.77 -20.33 -34.04
C SER A 7 -42.76 -19.91 -32.95
N SER A 8 -43.04 -18.76 -32.33
CA SER A 8 -42.54 -18.26 -31.06
C SER A 8 -42.99 -19.12 -29.86
N GLY A 9 -42.04 -19.60 -29.05
CA GLY A 9 -42.29 -20.25 -27.76
C GLY A 9 -42.43 -19.23 -26.62
N PHE A 10 -43.67 -19.00 -26.20
CA PHE A 10 -44.18 -18.54 -24.89
C PHE A 10 -43.21 -18.02 -23.82
N PHE A 11 -42.70 -16.80 -23.95
CA PHE A 11 -42.46 -15.98 -22.76
C PHE A 11 -43.76 -15.22 -22.44
N ASN A 12 -44.53 -15.73 -21.48
CA ASN A 12 -45.67 -15.01 -20.93
C ASN A 12 -45.17 -13.65 -20.42
N SER A 13 -45.74 -12.56 -20.94
CA SER A 13 -45.35 -11.19 -20.57
C SER A 13 -45.48 -10.94 -19.06
N THR A 14 -46.38 -11.67 -18.38
CA THR A 14 -46.51 -11.69 -16.92
C THR A 14 -45.29 -12.30 -16.22
N ILE A 15 -44.72 -13.39 -16.74
CA ILE A 15 -43.50 -14.00 -16.19
C ILE A 15 -42.31 -13.06 -16.37
N LEU A 16 -42.21 -12.42 -17.55
CA LEU A 16 -41.15 -11.45 -17.82
C LEU A 16 -41.24 -10.22 -16.89
N ALA A 17 -42.45 -9.72 -16.63
CA ALA A 17 -42.69 -8.61 -15.71
C ALA A 17 -42.32 -8.97 -14.26
N VAL A 18 -42.63 -10.20 -13.81
CA VAL A 18 -42.26 -10.67 -12.46
C VAL A 18 -40.75 -10.79 -12.32
N LEU A 19 -40.05 -11.36 -13.31
CA LEU A 19 -38.59 -11.47 -13.29
C LEU A 19 -37.90 -10.10 -13.28
N ALA A 20 -38.40 -9.14 -14.09
CA ALA A 20 -37.88 -7.78 -14.09
C ALA A 20 -38.11 -7.07 -12.74
N GLY A 21 -39.29 -7.27 -12.12
CA GLY A 21 -39.60 -6.71 -10.80
C GLY A 21 -38.69 -7.24 -9.70
N VAL A 22 -38.47 -8.56 -9.65
CA VAL A 22 -37.55 -9.19 -8.68
C VAL A 22 -36.11 -8.73 -8.91
N PHE A 23 -35.69 -8.56 -10.16
CA PHE A 23 -34.35 -8.07 -10.48
C PHE A 23 -34.12 -6.63 -10.00
N ILE A 24 -35.06 -5.71 -10.25
CA ILE A 24 -34.95 -4.32 -9.79
C ILE A 24 -34.96 -4.24 -8.26
N LEU A 25 -35.79 -5.06 -7.59
CA LEU A 25 -35.78 -5.18 -6.13
C LEU A 25 -34.44 -5.72 -5.61
N GLY A 26 -33.88 -6.75 -6.26
CA GLY A 26 -32.58 -7.31 -5.90
C GLY A 26 -31.44 -6.30 -6.05
N VAL A 27 -31.42 -5.52 -7.13
CA VAL A 27 -30.45 -4.45 -7.34
C VAL A 27 -30.62 -3.34 -6.29
N GLY A 28 -31.85 -2.91 -6.01
CA GLY A 28 -32.14 -1.88 -5.01
C GLY A 28 -31.68 -2.28 -3.60
N ILE A 29 -31.96 -3.52 -3.20
CA ILE A 29 -31.52 -4.08 -1.92
C ILE A 29 -29.98 -4.22 -1.89
N GLY A 30 -29.39 -4.73 -2.97
CA GLY A 30 -27.93 -4.86 -3.09
C GLY A 30 -27.20 -3.52 -2.95
N ILE A 31 -27.67 -2.47 -3.63
CA ILE A 31 -27.11 -1.12 -3.52
C ILE A 31 -27.25 -0.58 -2.09
N ALA A 32 -28.41 -0.76 -1.44
CA ALA A 32 -28.62 -0.30 -0.07
C ALA A 32 -27.63 -0.97 0.91
N PHE A 33 -27.42 -2.30 0.81
CA PHE A 33 -26.45 -3.01 1.64
C PHE A 33 -24.99 -2.65 1.29
N SER A 34 -24.64 -2.44 0.01
CA SER A 34 -23.32 -1.97 -0.39
C SER A 34 -23.04 -0.53 0.09
N SER A 35 -24.08 0.31 0.22
CA SER A 35 -23.95 1.71 0.64
C SER A 35 -23.81 1.88 2.16
N THR A 36 -24.34 0.94 2.95
CA THR A 36 -24.27 0.98 4.42
C THR A 36 -23.20 0.06 5.00
N ALA A 37 -22.28 -0.44 4.17
CA ALA A 37 -21.08 -1.09 4.68
C ALA A 37 -20.20 -0.04 5.35
N THR A 38 -20.42 0.20 6.64
CA THR A 38 -19.43 0.82 7.52
C THR A 38 -18.21 -0.09 7.56
N LEU A 39 -17.29 0.13 6.62
CA LEU A 39 -15.95 -0.44 6.63
C LEU A 39 -15.20 0.20 7.80
N THR A 40 -15.42 -0.28 9.02
CA THR A 40 -14.46 -0.06 10.10
C THR A 40 -13.21 -0.84 9.69
N PRO A 41 -12.14 -0.19 9.21
CA PRO A 41 -11.00 -0.90 8.67
C PRO A 41 -10.19 -1.41 9.86
N THR A 42 -10.52 -2.61 10.33
CA THR A 42 -9.67 -3.36 11.27
C THR A 42 -8.49 -4.02 10.56
N ASN A 43 -8.41 -3.89 9.23
CA ASN A 43 -7.40 -4.53 8.39
C ASN A 43 -6.66 -3.48 7.54
N VAL A 44 -5.33 -3.44 7.70
CA VAL A 44 -4.36 -2.75 6.80
C VAL A 44 -4.21 -3.45 5.44
N ALA A 45 -5.25 -4.16 4.98
CA ALA A 45 -5.16 -5.10 3.86
C ALA A 45 -5.24 -4.46 2.47
N SER A 46 -5.69 -3.21 2.37
CA SER A 46 -5.76 -2.50 1.09
C SER A 46 -4.58 -1.56 0.96
N ARG A 47 -3.78 -1.71 -0.10
CA ARG A 47 -2.69 -0.77 -0.46
C ARG A 47 -3.20 0.68 -0.44
N GLU A 48 -4.39 0.90 -0.98
CA GLU A 48 -5.11 2.18 -0.93
C GLU A 48 -5.27 2.77 0.48
N PHE A 49 -5.51 1.94 1.50
CA PHE A 49 -5.63 2.41 2.88
C PHE A 49 -4.28 2.86 3.44
N ILE A 50 -3.21 2.14 3.10
CA ILE A 50 -1.83 2.50 3.51
C ILE A 50 -1.39 3.77 2.78
N ASP A 51 -1.66 3.86 1.47
CA ASP A 51 -1.32 5.01 0.63
C ASP A 51 -2.04 6.28 1.10
N ARG A 52 -3.33 6.20 1.43
CA ARG A 52 -4.09 7.33 1.97
C ARG A 52 -3.71 7.72 3.39
N SER A 53 -3.24 6.76 4.19
CA SER A 53 -2.84 7.01 5.57
C SER A 53 -1.40 7.54 5.68
N ALA A 54 -0.64 7.53 4.58
CA ALA A 54 0.73 8.00 4.56
C ALA A 54 0.82 9.50 4.93
N PRO A 55 1.87 9.92 5.65
CA PRO A 55 2.09 11.33 5.92
C PRO A 55 2.29 12.08 4.59
N ASN A 56 1.59 13.19 4.43
CA ASN A 56 1.56 13.96 3.18
C ASN A 56 1.38 13.07 1.94
N ALA A 57 0.28 12.30 1.88
CA ALA A 57 0.01 11.27 0.87
C ALA A 57 0.34 11.69 -0.58
N ASP A 58 -0.06 12.89 -1.01
CA ASP A 58 0.23 13.40 -2.36
C ASP A 58 1.74 13.49 -2.64
N LEU A 59 2.54 13.92 -1.66
CA LEU A 59 4.00 13.99 -1.77
C LEU A 59 4.59 12.58 -1.74
N CYS A 60 4.06 11.73 -0.87
CA CYS A 60 4.58 10.38 -0.73
C CYS A 60 4.42 9.58 -2.02
N VAL A 61 3.26 9.64 -2.67
CA VAL A 61 3.02 8.98 -3.95
C VAL A 61 3.90 9.57 -5.07
N GLN A 62 4.08 10.89 -5.09
CA GLN A 62 4.86 11.57 -6.14
C GLN A 62 6.38 11.38 -6.01
N TYR A 63 6.91 11.34 -4.80
CA TYR A 63 8.35 11.40 -4.54
C TYR A 63 8.90 10.16 -3.83
N GLY A 64 8.06 9.21 -3.46
CA GLY A 64 8.43 8.03 -2.68
C GLY A 64 7.44 6.87 -2.82
N ALA A 65 7.32 6.11 -1.73
CA ALA A 65 6.38 5.01 -1.55
C ALA A 65 5.82 5.03 -0.12
N SER A 66 4.54 4.72 0.03
CA SER A 66 3.92 4.56 1.35
C SER A 66 4.54 3.35 2.06
N ALA A 67 4.67 3.47 3.38
CA ALA A 67 5.29 2.44 4.20
C ALA A 67 4.55 2.28 5.52
N ILE A 68 4.62 1.07 6.06
CA ILE A 68 4.21 0.81 7.44
C ILE A 68 5.47 0.77 8.30
N VAL A 69 5.63 1.78 9.13
CA VAL A 69 6.77 1.89 10.05
C VAL A 69 6.43 1.14 11.33
N THR A 70 7.37 0.28 11.75
CA THR A 70 7.20 -0.64 12.88
C THR A 70 8.26 -0.37 13.93
N ASP A 71 7.85 0.21 15.06
CA ASP A 71 8.75 0.49 16.17
C ASP A 71 8.75 -0.68 17.16
N THR A 72 9.87 -1.39 17.25
CA THR A 72 10.12 -2.45 18.23
C THR A 72 11.42 -2.20 18.97
N ARG A 73 11.47 -2.61 20.24
CA ARG A 73 12.72 -2.62 21.01
C ARG A 73 13.12 -4.07 21.23
N VAL A 74 14.38 -4.36 20.94
CA VAL A 74 15.01 -5.66 21.19
C VAL A 74 15.98 -5.48 22.34
N PHE A 75 15.75 -6.20 23.43
CA PHE A 75 16.62 -6.22 24.60
C PHE A 75 17.47 -7.48 24.56
N VAL A 76 18.80 -7.32 24.59
CA VAL A 76 19.75 -8.44 24.66
C VAL A 76 20.48 -8.35 25.99
N THR A 77 20.29 -9.34 26.86
CA THR A 77 21.09 -9.49 28.08
C THR A 77 22.23 -10.46 27.80
N LEU A 78 23.41 -10.24 28.39
CA LEU A 78 24.59 -11.10 28.17
C LEU A 78 24.90 -12.03 29.36
N ASN A 79 24.26 -11.80 30.51
CA ASN A 79 24.45 -12.64 31.69
C ASN A 79 23.21 -12.60 32.61
N PRO A 80 22.32 -13.61 32.56
CA PRO A 80 22.28 -14.70 31.57
C PRO A 80 21.93 -14.19 30.16
N PHE A 81 22.32 -14.92 29.12
CA PHE A 81 22.02 -14.53 27.73
C PHE A 81 20.53 -14.71 27.42
N ASN A 82 19.79 -13.62 27.21
CA ASN A 82 18.38 -13.64 26.84
C ASN A 82 18.06 -12.53 25.84
N VAL A 83 17.03 -12.76 25.03
CA VAL A 83 16.52 -11.78 24.07
C VAL A 83 15.03 -11.56 24.31
N TYR A 84 14.61 -10.30 24.47
CA TYR A 84 13.21 -9.92 24.64
C TYR A 84 12.82 -8.90 23.57
N VAL A 85 11.58 -8.97 23.08
CA VAL A 85 11.04 -8.05 22.07
C VAL A 85 9.77 -7.42 22.62
N THR A 86 9.62 -6.11 22.47
CA THR A 86 8.40 -5.40 22.87
C THR A 86 7.28 -5.62 21.86
N GLN A 87 6.03 -5.39 22.27
CA GLN A 87 4.93 -5.29 21.33
C GLN A 87 5.22 -4.18 20.29
N PRO A 88 5.17 -4.47 18.97
CA PRO A 88 5.41 -3.48 17.93
C PRO A 88 4.33 -2.40 17.94
N ARG A 89 4.74 -1.14 17.76
CA ARG A 89 3.82 -0.06 17.40
C ARG A 89 3.90 0.16 15.89
N MET A 90 2.74 0.15 15.24
CA MET A 90 2.62 0.34 13.80
C MET A 90 2.14 1.77 13.54
N GLN A 91 2.80 2.47 12.63
CA GLN A 91 2.40 3.81 12.20
C GLN A 91 2.62 3.98 10.69
N PRO A 92 1.80 4.79 10.01
CA PRO A 92 2.04 5.10 8.61
C PRO A 92 3.29 5.96 8.45
N GLY A 93 4.04 5.69 7.39
CA GLY A 93 5.22 6.45 7.02
C GLY A 93 5.38 6.51 5.51
N CYS A 94 6.43 7.20 5.09
CA CYS A 94 6.78 7.33 3.70
C CYS A 94 8.28 7.13 3.50
N VAL A 95 8.67 6.38 2.49
CA VAL A 95 10.07 6.21 2.07
C VAL A 95 10.30 7.00 0.80
N LEU A 96 11.24 7.94 0.80
CA LEU A 96 11.52 8.79 -0.35
C LEU A 96 12.47 8.13 -1.34
N ARG A 97 12.35 8.51 -2.62
CA ARG A 97 13.35 8.20 -3.64
C ARG A 97 14.60 9.07 -3.46
N THR A 98 15.77 8.50 -3.72
CA THR A 98 17.09 9.14 -3.52
C THR A 98 17.29 10.48 -4.24
N ASN A 99 16.60 10.68 -5.35
CA ASN A 99 16.65 11.90 -6.14
C ASN A 99 15.80 13.06 -5.59
N ASN A 100 14.90 12.79 -4.63
CA ASN A 100 13.91 13.76 -4.16
C ASN A 100 14.15 14.25 -2.72
N TRP A 101 15.33 14.04 -2.15
CA TRP A 101 15.62 14.41 -0.75
C TRP A 101 15.64 15.91 -0.48
N SER A 102 15.78 16.73 -1.52
CA SER A 102 15.73 18.19 -1.40
C SER A 102 14.41 18.70 -0.80
N ILE A 103 13.33 17.91 -0.88
CA ILE A 103 12.05 18.24 -0.23
C ILE A 103 12.16 18.26 1.31
N LEU A 104 12.99 17.38 1.88
CA LEU A 104 13.21 17.33 3.32
C LEU A 104 14.06 18.52 3.78
N GLU A 105 15.06 18.91 2.99
CA GLU A 105 15.88 20.09 3.26
C GLU A 105 15.06 21.38 3.17
N GLN A 106 14.21 21.51 2.15
CA GLN A 106 13.32 22.68 1.98
C GLN A 106 12.37 22.85 3.16
N ARG A 107 11.91 21.74 3.74
CA ARG A 107 11.04 21.74 4.93
C ARG A 107 11.83 21.75 6.25
N LYS A 108 13.15 21.87 6.18
CA LYS A 108 14.07 21.87 7.34
C LYS A 108 13.92 20.63 8.22
N ALA A 109 13.48 19.51 7.64
CA ALA A 109 13.34 18.24 8.33
C ALA A 109 14.68 17.50 8.46
N VAL A 110 15.64 17.81 7.57
CA VAL A 110 17.03 17.32 7.60
C VAL A 110 17.99 18.44 7.20
N SER A 111 19.25 18.34 7.63
CA SER A 111 20.32 19.23 7.18
C SER A 111 21.06 18.66 5.97
N GLY A 112 21.81 19.51 5.26
CA GLY A 112 22.66 19.08 4.14
C GLY A 112 23.78 18.11 4.55
N ASP A 113 24.22 18.18 5.81
CA ASP A 113 25.18 17.23 6.37
C ASP A 113 24.54 15.85 6.57
N ASP A 114 23.29 15.80 7.05
CA ASP A 114 22.53 14.54 7.20
C ASP A 114 22.32 13.88 5.85
N VAL A 115 21.96 14.67 4.84
CA VAL A 115 21.80 14.21 3.45
C VAL A 115 23.09 13.60 2.93
N ARG A 116 24.22 14.29 3.11
CA ARG A 116 25.52 13.79 2.67
C ARG A 116 25.91 12.51 3.39
N GLN A 117 25.72 12.45 4.71
CA GLN A 117 26.04 11.26 5.50
C GLN A 117 25.18 10.06 5.11
N CYS A 118 23.89 10.28 4.89
CA CYS A 118 22.96 9.24 4.48
C CYS A 118 23.29 8.72 3.07
N LYS A 119 23.58 9.62 2.13
CA LYS A 119 23.97 9.27 0.76
C LYS A 119 25.24 8.41 0.71
N ASN A 120 26.24 8.74 1.52
CA ASN A 120 27.52 8.03 1.55
C ASN A 120 27.39 6.57 2.02
N ARG A 121 26.28 6.21 2.66
CA ARG A 121 26.00 4.86 3.14
C ARG A 121 25.08 4.05 2.20
N MET A 122 24.80 4.59 1.00
CA MET A 122 23.81 4.04 0.06
C MET A 122 22.43 3.82 0.68
N ASN A 123 22.06 4.68 1.64
CA ASN A 123 20.77 4.62 2.34
C ASN A 123 19.73 5.51 1.64
N THR A 124 18.48 5.42 2.11
CA THR A 124 17.41 6.37 1.78
C THR A 124 16.77 6.99 3.02
N PHE A 125 15.95 8.02 2.85
CA PHE A 125 15.19 8.61 3.96
C PHE A 125 13.78 8.03 4.04
N GLY A 126 13.39 7.65 5.25
CA GLY A 126 12.01 7.40 5.63
C GLY A 126 11.55 8.46 6.62
N TYR A 127 10.26 8.78 6.62
CA TYR A 127 9.69 9.67 7.63
C TYR A 127 8.30 9.24 8.08
N THR A 128 7.96 9.64 9.31
CA THR A 128 6.61 9.53 9.89
C THR A 128 6.15 10.89 10.38
N GLY A 129 4.83 11.10 10.42
CA GLY A 129 4.24 12.40 10.75
C GLY A 129 4.32 13.43 9.62
N ASP A 130 3.57 14.52 9.76
CA ASP A 130 3.47 15.55 8.71
C ASP A 130 4.77 16.37 8.61
N LEU A 131 5.27 16.54 7.39
CA LEU A 131 6.45 17.34 7.08
C LEU A 131 6.27 18.85 7.34
N GLY A 132 5.04 19.33 7.51
CA GLY A 132 4.72 20.73 7.85
C GLY A 132 4.84 21.06 9.35
N ASP A 133 4.86 20.04 10.21
CA ASP A 133 4.94 20.21 11.66
C ASP A 133 6.33 19.80 12.19
N LYS A 134 6.43 18.59 12.76
CA LYS A 134 7.64 18.00 13.34
C LYS A 134 7.69 16.53 12.95
N PRO A 135 8.07 16.23 11.70
CA PRO A 135 8.20 14.85 11.25
C PRO A 135 9.36 14.17 11.99
N GLN A 136 9.26 12.86 12.18
CA GLN A 136 10.42 12.04 12.51
C GLN A 136 11.01 11.53 11.20
N VAL A 137 12.26 11.91 10.92
CA VAL A 137 12.97 11.52 9.69
C VAL A 137 14.17 10.67 10.05
N ASP A 138 14.28 9.50 9.43
CA ASP A 138 15.33 8.54 9.68
C ASP A 138 16.03 8.14 8.37
N CYS A 139 17.36 8.06 8.42
CA CYS A 139 18.16 7.50 7.33
C CYS A 139 18.12 5.97 7.44
N ILE A 140 17.38 5.32 6.55
CA ILE A 140 17.08 3.89 6.55
C ILE A 140 17.86 3.14 5.47
N TYR A 141 18.22 1.90 5.76
CA TYR A 141 18.93 1.01 4.83
C TYR A 141 17.93 0.18 4.02
N GLN A 142 18.13 0.12 2.71
CA GLN A 142 17.41 -0.82 1.86
C GLN A 142 18.16 -2.16 1.88
N ASN A 143 17.49 -3.24 2.26
CA ASN A 143 18.08 -4.57 2.13
C ASN A 143 18.25 -4.92 0.64
N ASP A 144 19.44 -5.40 0.28
CA ASP A 144 19.74 -5.87 -1.09
C ASP A 144 18.78 -7.02 -1.47
N ALA A 145 18.15 -6.95 -2.65
CA ALA A 145 17.22 -7.99 -3.10
C ALA A 145 17.90 -9.35 -3.34
N GLU A 146 19.22 -9.43 -3.32
CA GLU A 146 19.97 -10.70 -3.33
C GLU A 146 19.64 -11.60 -2.14
N LYS A 147 19.21 -11.02 -1.01
CA LYS A 147 18.70 -11.77 0.16
C LYS A 147 17.18 -11.97 0.10
N ASN A 148 16.50 -11.40 -0.90
CA ASN A 148 15.07 -11.62 -1.14
C ASN A 148 14.86 -13.00 -1.79
N ARG A 149 14.74 -14.03 -0.95
CA ARG A 149 14.48 -15.41 -1.41
C ARG A 149 13.06 -15.62 -1.97
N PHE A 150 12.20 -14.59 -1.98
CA PHE A 150 10.87 -14.69 -2.59
C PHE A 150 10.91 -14.58 -4.12
N LEU A 151 11.94 -13.92 -4.68
CA LEU A 151 12.05 -13.71 -6.14
C LEU A 151 12.90 -14.79 -6.84
N ASN A 152 13.77 -15.48 -6.10
CA ASN A 152 14.60 -16.57 -6.62
C ASN A 152 13.88 -17.92 -6.49
N GLN A 153 12.80 -18.11 -7.24
CA GLN A 153 12.09 -19.39 -7.30
C GLN A 153 12.73 -20.28 -8.39
N PRO A 154 13.15 -21.52 -8.07
CA PRO A 154 13.79 -22.40 -9.06
C PRO A 154 12.82 -22.70 -10.19
N GLY A 155 13.17 -22.28 -11.41
CA GLY A 155 12.35 -22.42 -12.62
C GLY A 155 11.88 -21.10 -13.24
N SER A 156 12.13 -19.94 -12.64
CA SER A 156 11.90 -18.65 -13.28
C SER A 156 12.98 -18.37 -14.34
N ILE A 157 12.62 -18.49 -15.62
CA ILE A 157 13.47 -18.06 -16.75
C ILE A 157 13.27 -16.56 -16.91
N GLY A 158 13.91 -15.78 -16.05
CA GLY A 158 13.94 -14.33 -16.14
C GLY A 158 15.11 -13.85 -15.31
N ALA A 159 16.05 -13.13 -15.93
CA ALA A 159 17.13 -12.48 -15.21
C ALA A 159 16.55 -11.69 -14.01
N PRO A 160 17.24 -11.66 -12.85
CA PRO A 160 16.80 -10.83 -11.74
C PRO A 160 16.56 -9.42 -12.27
N ALA A 161 15.35 -8.90 -12.05
CA ALA A 161 14.99 -7.56 -12.49
C ALA A 161 16.08 -6.60 -11.96
N PRO A 162 16.72 -5.79 -12.82
CA PRO A 162 17.70 -4.83 -12.34
C PRO A 162 17.02 -3.95 -11.29
N GLU A 163 17.70 -3.80 -10.14
CA GLU A 163 17.41 -2.89 -9.03
C GLU A 163 17.22 -1.49 -9.60
N THR A 164 16.03 -1.23 -10.11
CA THR A 164 15.64 0.04 -10.66
C THR A 164 15.04 0.77 -9.48
N ASN A 165 15.51 1.99 -9.28
CA ASN A 165 14.93 3.02 -8.43
C ASN A 165 13.49 3.42 -8.86
N GLN A 166 12.70 2.45 -9.34
CA GLN A 166 11.32 2.55 -9.81
C GLN A 166 10.41 2.00 -8.73
N PHE A 167 10.15 2.84 -7.73
CA PHE A 167 8.82 2.89 -7.15
C PHE A 167 7.98 3.84 -8.00
#